data_AF-B4H3I9-F1
#
_entry.id   AF-B4H3I9-F1
#
_cell.length_a   1.000
_cell.length_b   1.000
_cell.length_c   1.000
_cell.angle_alpha   90.00
_cell.angle_beta   90.00
_cell.angle_gamma   90.00
#
_symmetry.space_group_name_H-M   'P 1'
#
loop_
_entity.id
_entity.type
_entity.pdbx_description
1 polymer ?
#
loop_
_entity_poly.entity_id
_entity_poly.type
_entity_poly.pdbx_seq_one_letter_code
_entity_poly.pdbx_strand_id
1 'polypeptide(L)'
;MEHYVQSFNVNTNQWVGQYIYKRLKFLNNRTISYGAALGFLAIWHGYHSGYYMAFLMEYMVVSTEKQITNFYDKVVLPRYGNFLNSSDVYKILYFATLKSYNIVYMGWCLASFVFLKPSTFEALPLPMPLPLPMSVPPPLLLLP
;
A
#
# COMPACT_ATOMS: atom_id res chain seq x y z
N MET A 1 11.13 -3.56 0.62
CA MET A 1 9.74 -4.07 0.52
C MET A 1 8.87 -3.55 -0.64
N GLU A 2 9.41 -2.93 -1.70
CA GLU A 2 8.56 -2.47 -2.83
C GLU A 2 7.72 -3.60 -3.45
N HIS A 3 8.24 -4.83 -3.47
CA HIS A 3 7.54 -5.98 -4.03
C HIS A 3 6.26 -6.38 -3.28
N TYR A 4 6.18 -6.19 -1.96
CA TYR A 4 5.00 -6.63 -1.20
C TYR A 4 3.78 -5.74 -1.52
N VAL A 5 4.00 -4.43 -1.52
CA VAL A 5 3.00 -3.44 -1.94
C VAL A 5 2.65 -3.66 -3.41
N GLN A 6 3.64 -3.85 -4.28
CA GLN A 6 3.38 -4.12 -5.71
C GLN A 6 2.62 -5.41 -5.98
N SER A 7 2.71 -6.43 -5.12
CA SER A 7 1.99 -7.69 -5.26
C SER A 7 0.56 -7.65 -4.74
N PHE A 8 0.26 -6.78 -3.77
CA PHE A 8 -1.08 -6.63 -3.22
C PHE A 8 -1.90 -5.67 -4.09
N ASN A 9 -3.10 -6.08 -4.51
CA ASN A 9 -4.03 -5.29 -5.34
C ASN A 9 -3.32 -4.49 -6.47
N VAL A 10 -2.67 -5.23 -7.37
CA VAL A 10 -1.77 -4.71 -8.42
C VAL A 10 -2.40 -3.59 -9.25
N ASN A 11 -3.67 -3.73 -9.64
CA ASN A 11 -4.35 -2.74 -10.47
C ASN A 11 -4.51 -1.40 -9.75
N THR A 12 -4.95 -1.42 -8.48
CA THR A 12 -5.08 -0.21 -7.67
C THR A 12 -3.73 0.43 -7.41
N ASN A 13 -2.70 -0.36 -7.09
CA ASN A 13 -1.37 0.18 -6.84
C ASN A 13 -0.71 0.78 -8.10
N GLN A 14 -0.94 0.21 -9.28
CA GLN A 14 -0.55 0.83 -10.54
C GLN A 14 -1.30 2.14 -10.78
N TRP A 15 -2.61 2.17 -10.55
CA TRP A 15 -3.41 3.37 -10.71
C TRP A 15 -2.97 4.48 -9.75
N VAL A 16 -2.82 4.20 -8.46
CA VAL A 16 -2.34 5.18 -7.46
C VAL A 16 -0.93 5.65 -7.84
N GLY A 17 -0.05 4.74 -8.26
CA GLY A 17 1.30 5.07 -8.71
C GLY A 17 1.29 6.07 -9.86
N GLN A 18 0.41 5.89 -10.84
CA GLN A 18 0.32 6.73 -12.03
C GLN A 18 -0.43 8.05 -11.79
N TYR A 19 -1.55 8.00 -11.09
CA TYR A 19 -2.48 9.12 -10.99
C TYR A 19 -2.32 9.95 -9.72
N ILE A 20 -1.77 9.39 -8.65
CA ILE A 20 -1.57 10.09 -7.37
C ILE A 20 -0.08 10.36 -7.16
N TYR A 21 0.73 9.31 -7.02
CA TYR A 21 2.14 9.43 -6.67
C TYR A 21 2.95 10.26 -7.69
N LYS A 22 2.83 9.96 -8.99
CA LYS A 22 3.53 10.74 -10.03
C LYS A 22 3.06 12.18 -10.11
N ARG A 23 1.78 12.46 -9.83
CA ARG A 23 1.25 13.83 -9.82
C ARG A 23 1.77 14.62 -8.62
N LEU A 24 2.09 13.95 -7.51
CA LEU A 24 2.72 14.54 -6.31
C LEU A 24 4.23 14.80 -6.46
N LYS A 25 4.81 14.62 -7.66
CA LYS A 25 6.24 14.86 -7.91
C LYS A 25 6.65 16.32 -7.71
N PHE A 26 5.70 17.27 -7.78
CA PHE A 26 5.96 18.70 -7.52
C PHE A 26 6.47 18.96 -6.10
N LEU A 27 6.22 18.05 -5.14
CA LEU A 27 6.71 18.15 -3.77
C LEU A 27 8.22 17.93 -3.64
N ASN A 28 8.90 17.48 -4.70
CA ASN A 28 10.34 17.20 -4.77
C ASN A 28 10.88 16.27 -3.65
N ASN A 29 10.01 15.52 -2.97
CA ASN A 29 10.40 14.59 -1.92
C ASN A 29 9.63 13.27 -2.05
N ARG A 30 10.35 12.20 -2.39
CA ARG A 30 9.79 10.85 -2.60
C ARG A 30 9.06 10.31 -1.38
N THR A 31 9.55 10.63 -0.18
CA THR A 31 8.95 10.14 1.08
C THR A 31 7.61 10.82 1.33
N ILE A 32 7.53 12.14 1.09
CA ILE A 32 6.28 12.89 1.25
C ILE A 32 5.26 12.47 0.19
N SER A 33 5.67 12.32 -1.08
CA SER A 33 4.79 11.85 -2.14
C SER A 33 4.26 10.43 -1.87
N TYR A 34 5.06 9.55 -1.27
CA TYR A 34 4.62 8.20 -0.88
C TYR A 34 3.64 8.25 0.29
N GLY A 35 3.93 9.02 1.34
CA GLY A 35 3.02 9.19 2.48
C GLY A 35 1.68 9.81 2.06
N ALA A 36 1.69 10.79 1.16
CA ALA A 36 0.47 11.39 0.61
C ALA A 36 -0.32 10.39 -0.26
N ALA A 37 0.34 9.52 -1.02
CA ALA A 37 -0.33 8.44 -1.75
C ALA A 37 -1.01 7.44 -0.80
N LEU A 38 -0.34 7.02 0.28
CA LEU A 38 -0.92 6.14 1.30
C LEU A 38 -2.06 6.82 2.07
N GLY A 39 -1.94 8.11 2.37
CA GLY A 39 -3.03 8.90 2.97
C GLY A 39 -4.26 8.96 2.06
N PHE A 40 -4.06 9.10 0.75
CA PHE A 40 -5.14 8.99 -0.23
C PHE A 40 -5.79 7.60 -0.21
N LEU A 41 -5.02 6.51 -0.16
CA LEU A 41 -5.59 5.15 -0.03
C LEU A 41 -6.41 5.00 1.25
N ALA A 42 -5.94 5.53 2.38
CA ALA A 42 -6.65 5.46 3.64
C ALA A 42 -8.04 6.11 3.54
N ILE A 43 -8.10 7.33 2.99
CA ILE A 43 -9.36 8.06 2.77
C ILE A 43 -10.24 7.33 1.75
N TRP A 44 -9.65 6.80 0.67
CA TRP A 44 -10.34 6.05 -0.37
C TRP A 44 -11.05 4.80 0.19
N HIS A 45 -10.46 4.13 1.16
CA HIS A 45 -11.04 2.95 1.81
C HIS A 45 -12.14 3.28 2.83
N GLY A 46 -12.27 4.53 3.27
CA GLY A 46 -13.34 5.01 4.14
C GLY A 46 -12.84 5.67 5.43
N TYR A 47 -13.76 5.99 6.32
CA TYR A 47 -13.47 6.73 7.57
C TYR A 47 -13.20 5.82 8.79
N HIS A 48 -13.02 4.52 8.57
CA HIS A 48 -12.70 3.59 9.66
C HIS A 48 -11.23 3.72 10.06
N SER A 49 -10.98 3.87 11.36
CA SER A 49 -9.64 4.06 11.94
C SER A 49 -8.66 2.94 11.58
N GLY A 50 -9.15 1.72 11.36
CA GLY A 50 -8.32 0.57 10.96
C GLY A 50 -7.53 0.80 9.68
N TYR A 51 -8.11 1.49 8.68
CA TYR A 51 -7.42 1.79 7.42
C TYR A 51 -6.29 2.80 7.63
N TYR A 52 -6.54 3.89 8.36
CA TYR A 52 -5.52 4.89 8.66
C TYR A 52 -4.35 4.29 9.43
N MET A 53 -4.62 3.44 10.41
CA MET A 53 -3.57 2.77 11.18
C MET A 53 -2.76 1.79 10.31
N ALA A 54 -3.43 1.02 9.43
CA ALA A 54 -2.77 0.10 8.51
C ALA A 54 -1.77 0.82 7.60
N PHE A 55 -2.24 1.86 6.90
CA PHE A 55 -1.42 2.61 5.94
C PHE A 55 -0.36 3.48 6.63
N LEU A 56 -0.61 3.97 7.85
CA LEU A 56 0.40 4.65 8.65
C LEU A 56 1.53 3.69 9.07
N MET A 57 1.19 2.49 9.51
CA MET A 57 2.18 1.47 9.85
C MET A 57 2.97 1.04 8.61
N GLU A 58 2.32 0.86 7.46
CA GLU A 58 3.02 0.61 6.18
C GLU A 58 4.04 1.71 5.88
N TYR A 59 3.62 2.98 5.98
CA TYR A 59 4.52 4.12 5.77
C TYR A 59 5.74 4.07 6.70
N MET A 60 5.53 3.82 7.99
CA MET A 60 6.60 3.77 8.99
C MET A 60 7.59 2.63 8.73
N VAL A 61 7.08 1.43 8.42
CA VAL A 61 7.91 0.24 8.17
C VAL A 61 8.74 0.43 6.90
N VAL A 62 8.11 0.85 5.79
CA VAL A 62 8.80 1.05 4.51
C VAL A 62 9.82 2.19 4.59
N SER A 63 9.49 3.29 5.29
CA SER A 63 10.42 4.41 5.50
C SER A 63 11.63 3.98 6.35
N THR A 64 11.40 3.23 7.43
CA THR A 64 12.46 2.74 8.32
C THR A 64 13.38 1.75 7.59
N GLU A 65 12.83 0.78 6.86
CA GLU A 65 13.61 -0.18 6.07
C GLU A 65 14.49 0.53 5.02
N LYS A 66 13.94 1.57 4.37
CA LYS A 66 14.68 2.38 3.41
C LYS A 66 15.82 3.15 4.07
N GLN A 67 15.62 3.69 5.26
CA GLN A 67 16.69 4.37 6.00
C GLN A 67 17.79 3.40 6.44
N ILE A 68 17.42 2.23 6.96
CA ILE A 68 18.35 1.18 7.37
C ILE A 68 19.17 0.70 6.17
N THR A 69 18.52 0.39 5.04
CA THR A 69 19.20 -0.03 3.81
C THR A 69 20.15 1.04 3.30
N ASN A 70 19.72 2.32 3.27
CA ASN A 70 20.58 3.42 2.85
C ASN A 70 21.79 3.62 3.77
N PHE A 71 21.61 3.46 5.09
CA PHE A 71 22.71 3.53 6.04
C PHE A 71 23.68 2.37 5.86
N TYR A 72 23.14 1.16 5.69
CA TYR A 72 23.91 -0.05 5.44
C TYR A 72 24.78 0.10 4.18
N ASP A 73 24.19 0.51 3.06
CA ASP A 73 24.88 0.64 1.78
C ASP A 73 25.93 1.75 1.78
N LYS A 74 25.66 2.87 2.47
CA LYS A 74 26.57 4.04 2.45
C LYS A 74 27.67 4.00 3.50
N VAL A 75 27.43 3.36 4.64
CA VAL A 75 28.34 3.43 5.81
C VAL A 75 28.93 2.05 6.13
N VAL A 76 28.08 1.02 6.19
CA VAL A 76 28.50 -0.30 6.67
C VAL A 76 29.21 -1.09 5.57
N LEU A 77 28.62 -1.13 4.38
CA LEU A 77 29.15 -1.88 3.23
C LEU A 77 30.54 -1.41 2.78
N PRO A 78 30.84 -0.10 2.59
CA PRO A 78 32.18 0.31 2.17
C PRO A 78 33.24 0.15 3.26
N ARG A 79 32.85 0.21 4.55
CA ARG A 79 33.79 0.15 5.68
C ARG A 79 34.12 -1.28 6.12
N TYR A 80 33.15 -2.19 6.02
CA TYR A 80 33.26 -3.57 6.51
C TYR A 80 32.99 -4.62 5.42
N GLY A 81 32.72 -4.21 4.18
CA GLY A 81 32.27 -5.09 3.10
C GLY A 81 33.19 -6.26 2.80
N ASN A 82 34.52 -6.09 2.95
CA ASN A 82 35.48 -7.18 2.74
C ASN A 82 35.31 -8.29 3.79
N PHE A 83 35.07 -7.93 5.05
CA PHE A 83 34.84 -8.89 6.14
C PHE A 83 33.44 -9.50 6.07
N LEU A 84 32.43 -8.66 5.80
CA LEU A 84 31.02 -9.07 5.75
C LEU A 84 30.70 -9.98 4.55
N ASN A 85 31.37 -9.78 3.40
CA ASN A 85 31.19 -10.65 2.23
C ASN A 85 31.96 -11.97 2.30
N SER A 86 33.00 -12.06 3.13
CA SER A 86 33.77 -13.29 3.33
C SER A 86 33.04 -14.35 4.16
N SER A 87 32.00 -13.98 4.90
CA SER A 87 31.23 -14.93 5.72
C SER A 87 29.83 -15.14 5.15
N ASP A 88 29.54 -16.33 4.63
CA ASP A 88 28.20 -16.68 4.17
C ASP A 88 27.19 -16.77 5.33
N VAL A 89 27.66 -17.06 6.54
CA VAL A 89 26.84 -17.06 7.77
C VAL A 89 26.27 -15.66 8.03
N TYR A 90 27.07 -14.61 7.84
CA TYR A 90 26.61 -13.23 7.99
C TYR A 90 25.52 -12.89 6.98
N LYS A 91 25.67 -13.29 5.72
CA LYS A 91 24.65 -13.04 4.66
C LYS A 91 23.33 -13.70 5.01
N ILE A 92 23.36 -14.95 5.50
CA ILE A 92 22.16 -15.69 5.91
C ILE A 92 21.51 -15.02 7.12
N LEU A 93 22.28 -14.65 8.15
CA LEU A 93 21.76 -13.95 9.33
C LEU A 93 21.17 -12.58 8.99
N TYR A 94 21.85 -11.82 8.14
CA TYR A 94 21.37 -10.52 7.66
C TYR A 94 20.04 -10.68 6.90
N PHE A 95 19.98 -11.64 5.97
CA PHE A 95 18.76 -11.93 5.22
C PHE A 95 17.61 -12.38 6.15
N ALA A 96 17.88 -13.30 7.08
CA ALA A 96 16.89 -13.79 8.04
C ALA A 96 16.37 -12.66 8.94
N THR A 97 17.24 -11.75 9.39
CA THR A 97 16.87 -10.61 10.23
C THR A 97 16.01 -9.62 9.48
N LEU A 98 16.38 -9.24 8.25
CA LEU A 98 15.57 -8.34 7.43
C LEU A 98 14.20 -8.95 7.09
N LYS A 99 14.15 -10.25 6.76
CA LYS A 99 12.90 -10.94 6.42
C LYS A 99 11.99 -11.13 7.62
N SER A 100 12.52 -11.50 8.78
CA SER A 100 11.74 -11.64 10.02
C SER A 100 11.15 -10.31 10.49
N TYR A 101 11.94 -9.23 10.47
CA TYR A 101 11.44 -7.87 10.70
C TYR A 101 10.23 -7.57 9.80
N ASN A 102 10.40 -7.76 8.48
CA ASN A 102 9.34 -7.47 7.53
C ASN A 102 8.06 -8.30 7.76
N ILE A 103 8.17 -9.59 8.10
CA ILE A 103 7.00 -10.45 8.37
C ILE A 103 6.26 -9.99 9.63
N VAL A 104 6.97 -9.72 10.72
CA VAL A 104 6.35 -9.33 12.00
C VAL A 104 5.63 -7.99 11.86
N TYR A 105 6.29 -7.00 11.30
CA TYR A 105 5.73 -5.64 11.22
C TYR A 105 4.67 -5.50 10.12
N MET A 106 4.77 -6.22 8.98
CA MET A 106 3.68 -6.24 7.98
C MET A 106 2.45 -7.01 8.48
N GLY A 107 2.64 -8.09 9.24
CA GLY A 107 1.53 -8.80 9.87
C GLY A 107 0.75 -7.90 10.84
N TRP A 108 1.43 -6.99 11.52
CA TRP A 108 0.79 -6.00 12.39
C TRP A 108 -0.08 -4.98 11.63
N CYS A 109 0.23 -4.68 10.37
CA CYS A 109 -0.63 -3.85 9.51
C CYS A 109 -1.97 -4.51 9.17
N LEU A 110 -2.06 -5.85 9.26
CA LEU A 110 -3.33 -6.56 9.11
C LEU A 110 -4.13 -6.59 10.43
N ALA A 111 -3.45 -6.51 11.58
CA ALA A 111 -4.12 -6.50 12.88
C ALA A 111 -5.00 -5.26 13.09
N SER A 112 -4.71 -4.14 12.40
CA SER A 112 -5.57 -2.95 12.46
C SER A 112 -6.96 -3.15 11.87
N PHE A 113 -7.19 -4.20 11.08
CA PHE A 113 -8.54 -4.58 10.63
C PHE A 113 -9.42 -5.14 11.77
N VAL A 114 -8.85 -5.49 12.93
CA VAL A 114 -9.64 -5.82 14.13
C VAL A 114 -10.46 -4.62 14.61
N PHE A 115 -10.00 -3.39 14.33
CA PHE A 115 -10.75 -2.16 14.63
C PHE A 115 -11.83 -1.83 13.60
N LEU A 116 -12.00 -2.66 12.56
CA LEU A 116 -13.10 -2.52 11.60
C LEU A 116 -14.41 -2.97 12.27
N LYS A 117 -14.96 -2.11 13.13
CA LYS A 117 -16.30 -2.31 13.67
C LYS A 117 -17.30 -2.07 12.53
N PRO A 118 -18.22 -3.01 12.25
CA PRO A 118 -19.34 -2.72 11.37
C PRO A 118 -20.12 -1.56 11.97
N SER A 119 -20.09 -0.40 11.33
CA SER A 119 -21.00 0.68 11.68
C SER A 119 -22.40 0.24 11.27
N THR A 120 -23.29 0.11 12.25
CA THR A 120 -24.72 -0.25 12.14
C THR A 120 -25.55 0.66 11.21
N PHE A 121 -24.93 1.56 10.45
CA PHE A 121 -25.59 2.60 9.66
C PHE A 121 -26.03 2.19 8.24
N GLU A 122 -25.70 0.97 7.80
CA GLU A 122 -26.05 0.49 6.44
C GLU A 122 -26.98 -0.73 6.44
N ALA A 123 -27.73 -0.92 7.53
CA ALA A 123 -28.96 -1.71 7.56
C ALA A 123 -30.20 -0.83 7.34
N LEU A 124 -30.05 0.30 6.64
CA LEU A 124 -31.22 0.97 6.07
C LEU A 124 -31.72 0.06 4.95
N PRO A 125 -32.96 -0.48 5.00
CA PRO A 125 -33.50 -1.22 3.86
C PRO A 125 -33.41 -0.28 2.66
N LEU A 126 -32.65 -0.67 1.65
CA LEU A 126 -32.63 0.05 0.38
C LEU A 126 -34.09 0.27 -0.03
N PRO A 127 -34.54 1.50 -0.33
CA PRO A 127 -35.83 1.66 -0.96
C PRO A 127 -35.81 0.77 -2.20
N MET A 128 -36.77 -0.17 -2.23
CA MET A 128 -37.01 -1.13 -3.30
C MET A 128 -36.67 -0.50 -4.65
N PRO A 129 -35.90 -1.17 -5.54
CA PRO A 129 -35.53 -0.58 -6.82
C PRO A 129 -36.81 -0.14 -7.53
N LEU A 130 -36.91 1.15 -7.83
CA LEU A 130 -37.99 1.68 -8.65
C LEU A 130 -38.08 0.80 -9.92
N PRO A 131 -39.29 0.40 -10.36
CA PRO A 131 -39.44 -0.40 -11.56
C PRO A 131 -38.69 0.29 -12.70
N LEU A 132 -37.74 -0.42 -13.31
CA LEU A 132 -36.98 0.06 -14.44
C LEU A 132 -37.96 0.61 -15.49
N PRO A 133 -37.74 1.81 -16.06
CA PRO A 133 -38.55 2.26 -17.17
C PRO A 133 -38.46 1.20 -18.27
N MET A 134 -39.61 0.73 -18.75
CA MET A 134 -39.71 -0.25 -19.81
C MET A 134 -38.71 0.07 -20.92
N SER A 135 -37.91 -0.94 -21.28
CA SER A 135 -36.94 -0.90 -22.36
C SER A 135 -37.52 -0.20 -23.58
N VAL A 136 -37.02 1.01 -23.86
CA VAL A 136 -37.24 1.65 -25.16
C VAL A 136 -36.56 0.73 -26.20
N PRO A 137 -37.29 0.18 -27.18
CA PRO A 137 -36.68 -0.70 -28.16
C PRO A 137 -35.64 0.09 -28.98
N PRO A 138 -34.54 -0.53 -29.40
CA PRO A 138 -33.51 0.14 -30.16
C PRO A 138 -34.06 0.64 -31.51
N PRO A 139 -33.59 1.78 -32.02
CA PRO A 139 -34.02 2.27 -33.32
C PRO A 139 -33.60 1.27 -34.40
N LEU A 140 -34.57 0.84 -35.20
CA LEU A 140 -34.35 0.05 -36.41
C LEU A 140 -33.33 0.79 -37.29
N LEU A 141 -32.14 0.22 -37.43
CA LEU A 141 -31.17 0.59 -38.45
C LEU A 141 -31.81 0.37 -39.82
N LEU A 142 -32.40 1.42 -40.38
CA LEU A 142 -32.68 1.51 -41.81
C LEU A 142 -31.32 1.65 -42.52
N LEU A 143 -30.79 0.53 -42.99
CA LEU A 143 -29.74 0.50 -43.99
C LEU A 143 -30.30 1.09 -45.31
N PRO A 144 -29.61 2.05 -45.95
CA PRO A 144 -29.84 2.38 -47.34
C PRO A 144 -29.30 1.30 -48.29
#